data_AF-A0A4Y2TFM4-F1
#
_entry.id   AF-A0A4Y2TFM4-F1
#
_cell.length_a   1.000
_cell.length_b   1.000
_cell.length_c   1.000
_cell.angle_alpha   90.00
_cell.angle_beta   90.00
_cell.angle_gamma   90.00
#
_symmetry.space_group_name_H-M   'P 1'
#
loop_
_entity.id
_entity.type
_entity.pdbx_description
1 polymer ?
#
loop_
_entity_poly.entity_id
_entity_poly.type
_entity_poly.pdbx_seq_one_letter_code
_entity_poly.pdbx_strand_id
1 'polypeptide(L)'
;MSKDSKFVDNLGQNLSQSFKMPKPVDKSSVVEEGSKNTRGPGTSSQSRTIPNIDDIVKKINGLNLDKDLTEFLINNLQDLSKLFTTKARDIKAAVRDVKVRDCENTIEALKAKLQLVNSDLLEAKDDLKKTSSALVETAKERDSHAVPLRPKKPSSSEDNIKAIENVLTARNSPLRISRIGKVSQGGLIIQAPTDADLKALEAEINCLPYLEDRFTVSRPKRRRPQIIILGVDNAVDKDRLTKGLLAKKHFLADSKNNPLIETVFSIKARRSTNWGVSVDPGIYKMIFDQPGLYFEFSRLRFDNFFGVKQCRHCRCFGHTTKWCP
;
A
#
# COMPACT_ATOMS: atom_id res chain seq x y z
N MET A 1 3.33 -33.44 -7.13
CA MET A 1 1.86 -33.52 -7.20
C MET A 1 1.32 -32.10 -7.15
N SER A 2 0.76 -31.63 -8.27
CA SER A 2 0.30 -30.25 -8.46
C SER A 2 -0.98 -30.00 -7.66
N LYS A 3 -1.05 -28.88 -6.95
CA LYS A 3 -2.31 -28.33 -6.42
C LYS A 3 -2.53 -26.99 -7.09
N ASP A 4 -3.47 -26.99 -8.02
CA ASP A 4 -3.83 -25.85 -8.86
C ASP A 4 -4.58 -24.79 -8.03
N SER A 5 -4.11 -23.54 -8.11
CA SER A 5 -4.69 -22.38 -7.45
C SER A 5 -5.88 -21.83 -8.24
N LYS A 6 -7.09 -22.27 -7.89
CA LYS A 6 -8.38 -21.81 -8.47
C LYS A 6 -8.79 -20.38 -8.07
N PHE A 7 -7.84 -19.48 -7.84
CA PHE A 7 -8.14 -18.09 -7.42
C PHE A 7 -7.95 -17.07 -8.56
N VAL A 8 -7.12 -17.38 -9.56
CA VAL A 8 -6.74 -16.41 -10.61
C VAL A 8 -7.72 -16.38 -11.78
N ASP A 9 -8.44 -17.48 -12.04
CA ASP A 9 -9.27 -17.61 -13.25
C ASP A 9 -10.59 -16.83 -13.22
N ASN A 10 -11.06 -16.42 -12.03
CA ASN A 10 -12.41 -15.83 -11.89
C ASN A 10 -12.46 -14.29 -12.00
N LEU A 11 -11.31 -13.61 -12.07
CA LEU A 11 -11.27 -12.14 -12.22
C LEU A 11 -11.13 -11.69 -13.68
N GLY A 12 -10.76 -12.59 -14.61
CA GLY A 12 -10.49 -12.25 -16.00
C GLY A 12 -11.72 -12.18 -16.92
N GLN A 13 -12.85 -12.79 -16.54
CA GLN A 13 -13.99 -12.95 -17.47
C GLN A 13 -14.98 -11.78 -17.51
N ASN A 14 -14.85 -10.76 -16.64
CA ASN A 14 -15.81 -9.64 -16.57
C ASN A 14 -15.27 -8.28 -17.04
N LEU A 15 -14.09 -8.21 -17.67
CA LEU A 15 -13.47 -6.92 -18.06
C LEU A 15 -13.27 -6.72 -19.58
N SER A 16 -13.92 -7.51 -20.43
CA SER A 16 -13.95 -7.26 -21.88
C SER A 16 -15.23 -6.54 -22.32
N GLN A 17 -15.30 -5.23 -22.09
CA GLN A 17 -16.07 -4.35 -22.96
C GLN A 17 -15.13 -3.35 -23.63
N SER A 18 -14.93 -3.54 -24.93
CA SER A 18 -14.15 -2.70 -25.82
C SER A 18 -14.71 -1.27 -25.86
N PHE A 19 -14.01 -0.34 -25.22
CA PHE A 19 -14.29 1.08 -25.32
C PHE A 19 -13.55 1.66 -26.55
N LYS A 20 -14.28 2.21 -27.54
CA LYS A 20 -13.70 2.99 -28.65
C LYS A 20 -13.98 4.47 -28.41
N MET A 21 -12.93 5.30 -28.37
CA MET A 21 -13.03 6.76 -28.26
C MET A 21 -13.57 7.41 -29.56
N PRO A 22 -14.51 8.36 -29.48
CA PRO A 22 -14.81 9.26 -30.60
C PRO A 22 -13.74 10.35 -30.75
N LYS A 23 -13.42 10.74 -31.99
CA LYS A 23 -12.49 11.84 -32.32
C LYS A 23 -13.16 13.22 -32.15
N PRO A 24 -12.39 14.29 -31.83
CA PRO A 24 -12.94 15.61 -31.57
C PRO A 24 -13.28 16.34 -32.89
N VAL A 25 -14.37 17.12 -32.87
CA VAL A 25 -14.70 18.12 -33.89
C VAL A 25 -14.72 19.48 -33.21
N ASP A 26 -13.97 20.42 -33.79
CA ASP A 26 -13.89 21.82 -33.37
C ASP A 26 -15.16 22.62 -33.68
N LYS A 27 -15.39 23.63 -32.83
CA LYS A 27 -16.11 24.91 -33.01
C LYS A 27 -17.38 25.13 -32.16
N SER A 28 -17.13 25.77 -31.02
CA SER A 28 -17.73 27.06 -30.58
C SER A 28 -19.21 27.33 -30.85
N SER A 29 -20.02 27.28 -29.80
CA SER A 29 -20.72 28.45 -29.23
C SER A 29 -21.43 28.04 -27.94
N VAL A 30 -21.23 28.84 -26.89
CA VAL A 30 -21.80 28.68 -25.56
C VAL A 30 -23.21 29.28 -25.55
N VAL A 31 -24.22 28.49 -25.16
CA VAL A 31 -25.42 28.98 -24.46
C VAL A 31 -25.83 27.91 -23.45
N GLU A 32 -25.90 28.30 -22.18
CA GLU A 32 -26.44 27.52 -21.06
C GLU A 32 -27.95 27.29 -21.22
N GLU A 33 -28.44 26.07 -20.95
CA GLU A 33 -29.61 25.83 -20.08
C GLU A 33 -29.96 24.33 -19.98
N GLY A 34 -30.23 23.88 -18.74
CA GLY A 34 -31.38 23.03 -18.45
C GLY A 34 -31.33 21.54 -18.83
N SER A 35 -30.99 20.72 -17.83
CA SER A 35 -31.19 19.27 -17.72
C SER A 35 -32.40 18.71 -18.50
N LYS A 36 -32.15 17.77 -19.44
CA LYS A 36 -33.17 16.93 -20.08
C LYS A 36 -32.75 15.47 -20.11
N ASN A 37 -33.55 14.63 -19.45
CA ASN A 37 -33.52 13.18 -19.50
C ASN A 37 -33.65 12.65 -20.94
N THR A 38 -32.80 11.70 -21.29
CA THR A 38 -32.80 10.98 -22.56
C THR A 38 -34.00 10.04 -22.68
N ARG A 39 -34.65 10.10 -23.84
CA ARG A 39 -35.82 9.31 -24.26
C ARG A 39 -35.34 8.04 -24.95
N GLY A 40 -35.76 6.87 -24.46
CA GLY A 40 -35.70 5.58 -25.16
C GLY A 40 -36.92 5.36 -26.07
N PRO A 41 -36.88 4.38 -26.99
CA PRO A 41 -37.52 4.48 -28.30
C PRO A 41 -39.02 4.14 -28.32
N GLY A 42 -39.76 4.98 -29.03
CA GLY A 42 -40.78 4.57 -30.00
C GLY A 42 -41.85 3.56 -29.56
N THR A 43 -42.84 4.02 -28.82
CA THR A 43 -44.23 3.70 -29.18
C THR A 43 -44.95 5.01 -29.37
N SER A 44 -45.40 5.29 -30.58
CA SER A 44 -46.25 6.43 -30.93
C SER A 44 -47.61 6.28 -30.25
N SER A 45 -47.66 6.54 -28.95
CA SER A 45 -48.92 6.78 -28.25
C SER A 45 -49.25 8.23 -28.51
N GLN A 46 -50.07 8.48 -29.53
CA GLN A 46 -50.80 9.74 -29.64
C GLN A 46 -51.30 10.12 -28.24
N SER A 47 -51.04 11.35 -27.82
CA SER A 47 -51.66 11.92 -26.62
C SER A 47 -53.16 11.94 -26.86
N ARG A 48 -53.86 10.84 -26.54
CA ARG A 48 -55.30 10.88 -26.33
C ARG A 48 -55.49 11.74 -25.11
N THR A 49 -55.80 13.02 -25.33
CA THR A 49 -56.30 13.91 -24.30
C THR A 49 -57.52 13.20 -23.71
N ILE A 50 -57.36 12.60 -22.54
CA ILE A 50 -58.47 11.97 -21.82
C ILE A 50 -59.39 13.14 -21.46
N PRO A 51 -60.62 13.20 -21.99
CA PRO A 51 -61.51 14.31 -21.69
C PRO A 51 -61.73 14.37 -20.18
N ASN A 52 -61.59 15.55 -19.59
CA ASN A 52 -61.80 15.74 -18.15
C ASN A 52 -63.24 15.33 -17.84
N ILE A 53 -63.44 14.55 -16.77
CA ILE A 53 -64.75 14.09 -16.33
C ILE A 53 -65.67 15.30 -16.09
N ASP A 54 -65.13 16.39 -15.57
CA ASP A 54 -65.88 17.64 -15.37
C ASP A 54 -66.39 18.23 -16.69
N ASP A 55 -65.63 18.08 -17.78
CA ASP A 55 -66.04 18.55 -19.11
C ASP A 55 -67.12 17.64 -19.72
N ILE A 56 -67.11 16.34 -19.39
CA ILE A 56 -68.14 15.39 -19.81
C ILE A 56 -69.42 15.63 -19.01
N VAL A 57 -69.33 15.85 -17.69
CA VAL A 57 -70.48 16.19 -16.84
C VAL A 57 -71.13 17.49 -17.31
N LYS A 58 -70.33 18.52 -17.63
CA LYS A 58 -70.84 19.78 -18.22
C LYS A 58 -71.58 19.56 -19.55
N LYS A 59 -71.06 18.68 -20.41
CA LYS A 59 -71.72 18.33 -21.68
C LYS A 59 -73.05 17.60 -21.43
N ILE A 60 -73.10 16.65 -20.50
CA ILE A 60 -74.32 15.91 -20.16
C ILE A 60 -75.40 16.87 -19.65
N ASN A 61 -75.03 17.82 -18.77
CA ASN A 61 -75.95 18.85 -18.29
C ASN A 61 -76.47 19.78 -19.41
N GLY A 62 -75.73 19.93 -20.52
CA GLY A 62 -76.14 20.72 -21.69
C GLY A 62 -77.08 20.01 -22.66
N LEU A 63 -77.36 18.71 -22.48
CA LEU A 63 -78.19 17.92 -23.42
C LEU A 63 -79.70 18.05 -23.21
N ASN A 64 -80.16 18.88 -22.27
CA ASN A 64 -81.58 19.16 -21.99
C ASN A 64 -82.42 17.86 -21.80
N LEU A 65 -81.80 16.84 -21.21
CA LEU A 65 -82.42 15.56 -20.87
C LEU A 65 -83.29 15.71 -19.61
N ASP A 66 -84.19 14.75 -19.40
CA ASP A 66 -84.92 14.66 -18.14
C ASP A 66 -83.95 14.53 -16.95
N LYS A 67 -84.33 15.08 -15.80
CA LYS A 67 -83.47 15.22 -14.63
C LYS A 67 -83.02 13.86 -14.11
N ASP A 68 -83.93 12.89 -14.03
CA ASP A 68 -83.64 11.54 -13.55
C ASP A 68 -82.65 10.82 -14.47
N LEU A 69 -82.77 11.02 -15.79
CA LEU A 69 -81.86 10.46 -16.78
C LEU A 69 -80.46 11.09 -16.68
N THR A 70 -80.40 12.40 -16.44
CA THR A 70 -79.17 13.18 -16.27
C THR A 70 -78.42 12.75 -15.01
N GLU A 71 -79.12 12.65 -13.87
CA GLU A 71 -78.55 12.17 -12.61
C GLU A 71 -78.06 10.72 -12.73
N PHE A 72 -78.82 9.84 -13.39
CA PHE A 72 -78.41 8.47 -13.64
C PHE A 72 -77.10 8.39 -14.44
N LEU A 73 -76.97 9.16 -15.54
CA LEU A 73 -75.77 9.17 -16.37
C LEU A 73 -74.55 9.72 -15.62
N ILE A 74 -74.72 10.78 -14.83
CA ILE A 74 -73.64 11.37 -14.02
C ILE A 74 -73.17 10.38 -12.94
N ASN A 75 -74.09 9.73 -12.23
CA ASN A 75 -73.74 8.77 -11.18
C ASN A 75 -72.94 7.58 -11.75
N ASN A 76 -73.40 7.00 -12.85
CA ASN A 76 -72.68 5.91 -13.51
C ASN A 76 -71.28 6.34 -14.01
N LEU A 77 -71.15 7.54 -14.56
CA LEU A 77 -69.87 8.09 -15.00
C LEU A 77 -68.90 8.29 -13.82
N GLN A 78 -69.40 8.81 -12.70
CA GLN A 78 -68.62 9.00 -11.48
C GLN A 78 -68.18 7.66 -10.87
N ASP A 79 -69.04 6.65 -10.86
CA ASP A 79 -68.71 5.33 -10.32
C ASP A 79 -67.68 4.60 -11.18
N LEU A 80 -67.80 4.69 -12.51
CA LEU A 80 -66.76 4.19 -13.42
C LEU A 80 -65.43 4.90 -13.19
N SER A 81 -65.43 6.23 -13.04
CA SER A 81 -64.21 7.01 -12.72
C SER A 81 -63.55 6.55 -11.41
N LYS A 82 -64.33 6.40 -10.33
CA LYS A 82 -63.84 5.90 -9.04
C LYS A 82 -63.25 4.50 -9.16
N LEU A 83 -63.87 3.63 -9.94
CA LEU A 83 -63.38 2.27 -10.17
C LEU A 83 -62.05 2.25 -10.94
N PHE A 84 -61.93 3.06 -12.00
CA PHE A 84 -60.69 3.17 -12.77
C PHE A 84 -59.53 3.76 -11.94
N THR A 85 -59.78 4.82 -11.18
CA THR A 85 -58.77 5.45 -10.32
C THR A 85 -58.31 4.54 -9.19
N THR A 86 -59.22 3.74 -8.62
CA THR A 86 -58.88 2.76 -7.56
C THR A 86 -58.02 1.63 -8.12
N LYS A 87 -58.43 0.99 -9.21
CA LYS A 87 -57.63 -0.06 -9.86
C LYS A 87 -56.26 0.43 -10.31
N ALA A 88 -56.16 1.65 -10.83
CA ALA A 88 -54.87 2.24 -11.21
C ALA A 88 -53.94 2.44 -10.01
N ARG A 89 -54.48 2.83 -8.84
CA ARG A 89 -53.71 2.93 -7.59
C ARG A 89 -53.25 1.56 -7.11
N ASP A 90 -54.12 0.55 -7.14
CA ASP A 90 -53.81 -0.81 -6.69
C ASP A 90 -52.70 -1.44 -7.55
N ILE A 91 -52.77 -1.28 -8.88
CA ILE A 91 -51.71 -1.74 -9.80
C ILE A 91 -50.39 -1.02 -9.50
N LYS A 92 -50.43 0.30 -9.28
CA LYS A 92 -49.23 1.08 -8.96
C LYS A 92 -48.62 0.69 -7.62
N ALA A 93 -49.45 0.37 -6.62
CA ALA A 93 -49.01 -0.14 -5.32
C ALA A 93 -48.37 -1.53 -5.47
N ALA A 94 -49.05 -2.47 -6.14
CA ALA A 94 -48.52 -3.82 -6.38
C ALA A 94 -47.17 -3.80 -7.13
N VAL A 95 -47.02 -2.95 -8.15
CA VAL A 95 -45.75 -2.78 -8.87
C VAL A 95 -44.65 -2.21 -7.97
N ARG A 96 -44.99 -1.29 -7.05
CA ARG A 96 -44.04 -0.76 -6.08
C ARG A 96 -43.59 -1.85 -5.11
N ASP A 97 -44.51 -2.64 -4.59
CA ASP A 97 -44.22 -3.69 -3.61
C ASP A 97 -43.31 -4.78 -4.20
N VAL A 98 -43.53 -5.17 -5.45
CA VAL A 98 -42.64 -6.10 -6.17
C VAL A 98 -41.21 -5.54 -6.25
N LYS A 99 -41.06 -4.27 -6.66
CA LYS A 99 -39.74 -3.63 -6.75
C LYS A 99 -39.05 -3.49 -5.38
N VAL A 100 -39.81 -3.17 -4.34
CA VAL A 100 -39.27 -3.08 -2.97
C VAL A 100 -38.76 -4.44 -2.51
N ARG A 101 -39.53 -5.50 -2.74
CA ARG A 101 -39.14 -6.87 -2.41
C ARG A 101 -37.87 -7.31 -3.14
N ASP A 102 -37.73 -6.97 -4.42
CA ASP A 102 -36.51 -7.27 -5.18
C ASP A 102 -35.28 -6.54 -4.60
N CYS A 103 -35.44 -5.27 -4.24
CA CYS A 103 -34.39 -4.50 -3.55
C CYS A 103 -34.01 -5.15 -2.21
N GLU A 104 -34.98 -5.53 -1.38
CA GLU A 104 -34.73 -6.19 -0.09
C GLU A 104 -33.93 -7.49 -0.26
N ASN A 105 -34.31 -8.32 -1.25
CA ASN A 105 -33.59 -9.56 -1.57
C ASN A 105 -32.14 -9.30 -1.98
N THR A 106 -31.90 -8.28 -2.81
CA THR A 106 -30.52 -7.93 -3.22
C THR A 106 -29.69 -7.39 -2.06
N ILE A 107 -30.30 -6.62 -1.15
CA ILE A 107 -29.62 -6.10 0.05
C ILE A 107 -29.21 -7.25 0.96
N GLU A 108 -30.07 -8.22 1.22
CA GLU A 108 -29.73 -9.38 2.05
C GLU A 108 -28.64 -10.24 1.41
N ALA A 109 -28.68 -10.45 0.10
CA ALA A 109 -27.61 -11.16 -0.61
C ALA A 109 -26.26 -10.44 -0.52
N LEU A 110 -26.25 -9.10 -0.60
CA LEU A 110 -25.03 -8.30 -0.45
C LEU A 110 -24.51 -8.32 1.00
N LYS A 111 -25.39 -8.24 2.00
CA LYS A 111 -25.02 -8.36 3.41
C LYS A 111 -24.36 -9.72 3.69
N ALA A 112 -24.93 -10.81 3.19
CA ALA A 112 -24.35 -12.15 3.36
C ALA A 112 -22.95 -12.27 2.75
N LYS A 113 -22.75 -11.71 1.55
CA LYS A 113 -21.43 -11.67 0.90
C LYS A 113 -20.42 -10.84 1.71
N LEU A 114 -20.85 -9.71 2.27
CA LEU A 114 -20.00 -8.84 3.08
C LEU A 114 -19.56 -9.51 4.39
N GLN A 115 -20.44 -10.30 5.01
CA GLN A 115 -20.10 -11.08 6.21
C GLN A 115 -19.01 -12.12 5.92
N LEU A 116 -19.11 -12.86 4.81
CA LEU A 116 -18.08 -13.83 4.40
C LEU A 116 -16.73 -13.16 4.12
N VAL A 117 -16.72 -12.03 3.41
CA VAL A 117 -15.46 -11.30 3.16
C VAL A 117 -14.81 -10.80 4.45
N ASN A 118 -15.61 -10.37 5.43
CA ASN A 118 -15.10 -9.92 6.72
C ASN A 118 -14.50 -11.07 7.54
N SER A 119 -15.07 -12.29 7.50
CA SER A 119 -14.46 -13.45 8.16
C SER A 119 -13.13 -13.83 7.53
N ASP A 120 -13.07 -13.92 6.19
CA ASP A 120 -11.85 -14.27 5.46
C ASP A 120 -10.73 -13.26 5.74
N LEU A 121 -11.07 -11.97 5.82
CA LEU A 121 -10.13 -10.91 6.14
C LEU A 121 -9.57 -11.03 7.57
N LEU A 122 -10.40 -11.46 8.53
CA LEU A 122 -9.99 -11.64 9.92
C LEU A 122 -9.03 -12.83 10.07
N GLU A 123 -9.32 -13.94 9.40
CA GLU A 123 -8.45 -15.13 9.35
C GLU A 123 -7.09 -14.81 8.73
N ALA A 124 -7.08 -14.13 7.57
CA ALA A 124 -5.85 -13.73 6.89
C ALA A 124 -4.97 -12.80 7.74
N LYS A 125 -5.60 -11.92 8.53
CA LYS A 125 -4.88 -11.02 9.45
C LYS A 125 -4.21 -11.79 10.59
N ASP A 126 -4.87 -12.79 11.15
CA ASP A 126 -4.33 -13.60 12.23
C ASP A 126 -3.18 -14.50 11.74
N ASP A 127 -3.28 -15.06 10.55
CA ASP A 127 -2.21 -15.82 9.91
C ASP A 127 -0.99 -14.94 9.62
N LEU A 128 -1.20 -13.71 9.13
CA LEU A 128 -0.13 -12.74 8.95
C LEU A 128 0.55 -12.38 10.28
N LYS A 129 -0.23 -12.22 11.35
CA LYS A 129 0.30 -11.90 12.68
C LYS A 129 1.17 -13.05 13.21
N LYS A 130 0.67 -14.29 13.16
CA LYS A 130 1.42 -15.50 13.57
C LYS A 130 2.73 -15.66 12.79
N THR A 131 2.67 -15.56 11.46
CA THR A 131 3.87 -15.67 10.61
C THR A 131 4.87 -14.56 10.91
N SER A 132 4.43 -13.31 11.13
CA SER A 132 5.31 -12.21 11.51
C SER A 132 6.02 -12.45 12.85
N SER A 133 5.31 -12.97 13.86
CA SER A 133 5.89 -13.27 15.17
C SER A 133 6.94 -14.38 15.11
N ALA A 134 6.66 -15.46 14.37
CA ALA A 134 7.61 -16.56 14.20
C ALA A 134 8.88 -16.13 13.44
N LEU A 135 8.75 -15.27 12.43
CA LEU A 135 9.89 -14.68 11.72
C LEU A 135 10.71 -13.72 12.59
N VAL A 136 10.07 -13.00 13.51
CA VAL A 136 10.76 -12.12 14.48
C VAL A 136 11.51 -12.93 15.54
N GLU A 137 10.95 -14.05 16.00
CA GLU A 137 11.60 -14.94 16.97
C GLU A 137 12.80 -15.67 16.37
N THR A 138 12.63 -16.31 15.20
CA THR A 138 13.76 -16.92 14.47
C THR A 138 14.82 -15.91 14.03
N ALA A 139 14.45 -14.64 13.87
CA ALA A 139 15.41 -13.55 13.67
C ALA A 139 16.22 -13.21 14.93
N LYS A 140 15.61 -13.21 16.12
CA LYS A 140 16.29 -12.91 17.40
C LYS A 140 17.33 -13.99 17.76
N GLU A 141 17.07 -15.24 17.43
CA GLU A 141 18.01 -16.35 17.73
C GLU A 141 19.32 -16.31 16.92
N ARG A 142 19.39 -15.49 15.85
CA ARG A 142 20.63 -15.27 15.07
C ARG A 142 21.42 -14.05 15.51
N ASP A 143 21.08 -13.43 16.64
CA ASP A 143 21.87 -12.34 17.17
C ASP A 143 23.22 -12.88 17.61
N SER A 144 24.24 -12.63 16.78
CA SER A 144 25.62 -12.81 17.18
C SER A 144 25.82 -12.05 18.48
N HIS A 145 26.17 -12.75 19.57
CA HIS A 145 26.51 -12.15 20.85
C HIS A 145 27.84 -11.38 20.71
N ALA A 146 27.82 -10.27 19.96
CA ALA A 146 28.97 -9.44 19.64
C ALA A 146 28.67 -7.97 19.89
N VAL A 147 29.60 -7.26 20.53
CA VAL A 147 29.54 -5.81 20.75
C VAL A 147 30.72 -5.13 20.07
N PRO A 148 30.47 -4.27 19.05
CA PRO A 148 31.49 -3.40 18.50
C PRO A 148 31.77 -2.20 19.42
N LEU A 149 33.04 -2.04 19.72
CA LEU A 149 33.62 -0.89 20.40
C LEU A 149 34.34 -0.05 19.36
N ARG A 150 33.83 1.15 19.08
CA ARG A 150 34.51 2.08 18.17
C ARG A 150 35.17 3.19 18.97
N PRO A 151 36.49 3.41 18.82
CA PRO A 151 37.13 4.49 19.54
C PRO A 151 36.64 5.84 18.99
N LYS A 152 36.44 6.83 19.87
CA LYS A 152 36.03 8.19 19.47
C LYS A 152 37.12 8.90 18.66
N LYS A 153 38.37 8.51 18.85
CA LYS A 153 39.54 8.98 18.10
C LYS A 153 40.27 7.80 17.46
N PRO A 154 40.75 7.92 16.21
CA PRO A 154 41.48 6.83 15.55
C PRO A 154 42.70 6.45 16.39
N SER A 155 42.87 5.16 16.63
CA SER A 155 43.91 4.60 17.50
C SER A 155 44.35 3.23 17.00
N SER A 156 45.42 2.68 17.57
CA SER A 156 45.84 1.31 17.29
C SER A 156 44.89 0.31 17.93
N SER A 157 44.43 -0.68 17.15
CA SER A 157 43.59 -1.76 17.69
C SER A 157 44.33 -2.59 18.74
N GLU A 158 45.65 -2.69 18.67
CA GLU A 158 46.44 -3.51 19.61
C GLU A 158 46.54 -2.85 20.98
N ASP A 159 46.73 -1.54 21.02
CA ASP A 159 46.75 -0.77 22.28
C ASP A 159 45.37 -0.79 22.94
N ASN A 160 44.30 -0.73 22.13
CA ASN A 160 42.93 -0.81 22.62
C ASN A 160 42.60 -2.20 23.19
N ILE A 161 43.13 -3.28 22.60
CA ILE A 161 42.99 -4.64 23.14
C ILE A 161 43.63 -4.70 24.53
N LYS A 162 44.89 -4.26 24.63
CA LYS A 162 45.61 -4.25 25.91
C LYS A 162 44.91 -3.39 26.96
N ALA A 163 44.37 -2.24 26.57
CA ALA A 163 43.63 -1.38 27.49
C ALA A 163 42.39 -2.07 28.08
N ILE A 164 41.67 -2.84 27.26
CA ILE A 164 40.49 -3.58 27.71
C ILE A 164 40.91 -4.80 28.55
N GLU A 165 41.91 -5.57 28.12
CA GLU A 165 42.42 -6.73 28.86
C GLU A 165 42.95 -6.33 30.24
N ASN A 166 43.72 -5.23 30.33
CA ASN A 166 44.23 -4.72 31.60
C ASN A 166 43.09 -4.35 32.56
N VAL A 167 42.03 -3.73 32.05
CA VAL A 167 40.86 -3.35 32.84
C VAL A 167 40.10 -4.57 33.33
N LEU A 168 39.84 -5.54 32.45
CA LEU A 168 39.11 -6.76 32.80
C LEU A 168 39.88 -7.61 33.82
N THR A 169 41.21 -7.69 33.66
CA THR A 169 42.11 -8.41 34.58
C THR A 169 42.17 -7.71 35.94
N ALA A 170 42.33 -6.38 35.97
CA ALA A 170 42.41 -5.62 37.21
C ALA A 170 41.13 -5.71 38.07
N ARG A 171 39.97 -5.95 37.44
CA ARG A 171 38.68 -6.09 38.12
C ARG A 171 38.28 -7.52 38.45
N ASN A 172 39.07 -8.52 38.05
CA ASN A 172 38.68 -9.94 38.14
C ASN A 172 37.27 -10.18 37.58
N SER A 173 36.98 -9.62 36.41
CA SER A 173 35.64 -9.74 35.82
C SER A 173 35.31 -11.22 35.54
N PRO A 174 34.12 -11.72 35.95
CA PRO A 174 33.69 -13.09 35.64
C PRO A 174 33.26 -13.26 34.17
N LEU A 175 33.38 -12.20 33.35
CA LEU A 175 32.94 -12.17 31.97
C LEU A 175 33.70 -13.17 31.10
N ARG A 176 32.94 -13.98 30.37
CA ARG A 176 33.49 -14.89 29.36
C ARG A 176 33.51 -14.20 28.01
N ILE A 177 34.70 -14.10 27.41
CA ILE A 177 34.89 -13.57 26.07
C ILE A 177 35.32 -14.72 25.15
N SER A 178 34.55 -14.94 24.09
CA SER A 178 34.87 -15.96 23.07
C SER A 178 35.95 -15.46 22.13
N ARG A 179 35.90 -14.19 21.71
CA ARG A 179 36.82 -13.63 20.71
C ARG A 179 36.87 -12.10 20.77
N ILE A 180 38.06 -11.54 20.60
CA ILE A 180 38.26 -10.12 20.30
C ILE A 180 38.75 -9.97 18.85
N GLY A 181 37.94 -9.35 17.99
CA GLY A 181 38.26 -9.06 16.59
C GLY A 181 38.67 -7.61 16.39
N LYS A 182 39.66 -7.38 15.51
CA LYS A 182 40.10 -6.04 15.11
C LYS A 182 39.18 -5.46 14.02
N VAL A 183 38.87 -4.17 14.10
CA VAL A 183 38.09 -3.40 13.11
C VAL A 183 38.89 -2.18 12.65
N SER A 184 38.57 -1.66 11.47
CA SER A 184 39.14 -0.41 10.96
C SER A 184 39.08 0.73 11.98
N GLN A 185 40.07 1.62 11.92
CA GLN A 185 40.20 2.80 12.80
C GLN A 185 40.42 2.47 14.29
N GLY A 186 41.01 1.30 14.59
CA GLY A 186 41.26 0.89 15.98
C GLY A 186 40.05 0.33 16.72
N GLY A 187 38.93 0.12 16.01
CA GLY A 187 37.74 -0.50 16.58
C GLY A 187 37.97 -1.95 16.96
N LEU A 188 37.16 -2.45 17.89
CA LEU A 188 37.18 -3.83 18.36
C LEU A 188 35.77 -4.43 18.26
N ILE A 189 35.67 -5.73 18.02
CA ILE A 189 34.43 -6.50 18.15
C ILE A 189 34.67 -7.57 19.19
N ILE A 190 33.96 -7.49 20.32
CA ILE A 190 34.06 -8.48 21.39
C ILE A 190 32.87 -9.43 21.27
N GLN A 191 33.13 -10.72 21.15
CA GLN A 191 32.13 -11.78 21.12
C GLN A 191 32.07 -12.47 22.48
N ALA A 192 30.87 -12.67 23.00
CA ALA A 192 30.63 -13.40 24.25
C ALA A 192 29.78 -14.65 23.99
N PRO A 193 29.78 -15.65 24.89
CA PRO A 193 28.97 -16.86 24.74
C PRO A 193 27.46 -16.61 24.93
N THR A 194 27.08 -15.65 25.76
CA THR A 194 25.67 -15.37 26.10
C THR A 194 25.36 -13.87 26.05
N ASP A 195 24.08 -13.51 25.88
CA ASP A 195 23.64 -12.10 25.95
C ASP A 195 23.77 -11.51 27.37
N ALA A 196 23.74 -12.35 28.41
CA ALA A 196 24.00 -11.92 29.79
C ALA A 196 25.45 -11.44 29.96
N ASP A 197 26.41 -12.21 29.45
CA ASP A 197 27.83 -11.84 29.42
C ASP A 197 28.04 -10.54 28.62
N LEU A 198 27.35 -10.36 27.49
CA LEU A 198 27.39 -9.10 26.74
C LEU A 198 26.86 -7.90 27.53
N LYS A 199 25.72 -8.04 28.21
CA LYS A 199 25.13 -6.96 29.01
C LYS A 199 26.03 -6.55 30.17
N ALA A 200 26.64 -7.52 30.83
CA ALA A 200 27.60 -7.25 31.90
C ALA A 200 28.86 -6.55 31.35
N LEU A 201 29.34 -6.92 30.16
CA LEU A 201 30.44 -6.21 29.49
C LEU A 201 30.08 -4.75 29.15
N GLU A 202 28.88 -4.50 28.60
CA GLU A 202 28.40 -3.14 28.33
C GLU A 202 28.34 -2.31 29.62
N ALA A 203 27.83 -2.89 30.71
CA ALA A 203 27.76 -2.23 32.02
C ALA A 203 29.15 -1.92 32.59
N GLU A 204 30.10 -2.85 32.52
CA GLU A 204 31.46 -2.64 33.02
C GLU A 204 32.21 -1.53 32.27
N ILE A 205 32.04 -1.46 30.95
CA ILE A 205 32.64 -0.41 30.11
C ILE A 205 32.03 0.95 30.44
N ASN A 206 30.71 1.02 30.66
CA ASN A 206 30.03 2.25 31.04
C ASN A 206 30.34 2.70 32.47
N CYS A 207 30.67 1.77 33.38
CA CYS A 207 31.13 2.11 34.74
C CYS A 207 32.56 2.68 34.78
N LEU A 208 33.22 2.87 33.64
CA LEU A 208 34.61 3.36 33.56
C LEU A 208 34.67 4.65 32.75
N PRO A 209 34.80 5.83 33.41
CA PRO A 209 34.86 7.12 32.74
C PRO A 209 35.96 7.17 31.66
N TYR A 210 37.11 6.55 31.95
CA TYR A 210 38.22 6.45 31.00
C TYR A 210 37.90 5.67 29.72
N LEU A 211 37.08 4.62 29.80
CA LEU A 211 36.68 3.83 28.64
C LEU A 211 35.45 4.41 27.95
N GLU A 212 34.50 4.96 28.70
CA GLU A 212 33.34 5.68 28.18
C GLU A 212 33.74 6.89 27.32
N ASP A 213 34.79 7.61 27.74
CA ASP A 213 35.33 8.73 26.96
C ASP A 213 36.11 8.28 25.73
N ARG A 214 36.69 7.08 25.75
CA ARG A 214 37.51 6.57 24.65
C ARG A 214 36.72 5.78 23.62
N PHE A 215 35.67 5.07 24.02
CA PHE A 215 34.95 4.13 23.18
C PHE A 215 33.47 4.46 23.10
N THR A 216 32.89 4.17 21.94
CA THR A 216 31.45 4.13 21.73
C THR A 216 31.04 2.67 21.62
N VAL A 217 30.26 2.23 22.60
CA VAL A 217 29.66 0.90 22.63
C VAL A 217 28.38 0.97 21.80
N SER A 218 28.22 0.09 20.83
CA SER A 218 27.00 0.03 20.04
C SER A 218 26.58 -1.41 19.82
N ARG A 219 25.29 -1.73 20.00
CA ARG A 219 24.79 -3.04 19.57
C ARG A 219 24.75 -3.11 18.05
N PRO A 220 25.20 -4.22 17.42
CA PRO A 220 25.12 -4.38 15.98
C PRO A 220 23.66 -4.30 15.54
N LYS A 221 23.29 -3.23 14.85
CA LYS A 221 21.97 -3.12 14.24
C LYS A 221 21.98 -3.86 12.90
N ARG A 222 20.90 -4.57 12.60
CA ARG A 222 20.67 -5.11 11.25
C ARG A 222 20.70 -3.95 10.26
N ARG A 223 21.50 -4.10 9.20
CA ARG A 223 21.60 -3.08 8.15
C ARG A 223 20.29 -3.06 7.37
N ARG A 224 19.77 -1.85 7.12
CA ARG A 224 18.71 -1.66 6.13
C ARG A 224 19.21 -2.10 4.76
N PRO A 225 18.36 -2.77 3.96
CA PRO A 225 18.74 -3.13 2.61
C PRO A 225 19.02 -1.87 1.79
N GLN A 226 19.96 -1.97 0.87
CA GLN A 226 20.40 -0.85 0.04
C GLN A 226 20.31 -1.24 -1.44
N ILE A 227 19.90 -0.27 -2.25
CA ILE A 227 19.95 -0.34 -3.71
C ILE A 227 20.92 0.72 -4.22
N ILE A 228 21.46 0.51 -5.42
CA ILE A 228 22.25 1.51 -6.13
C ILE A 228 21.48 1.95 -7.37
N ILE A 229 21.20 3.25 -7.48
CA ILE A 229 20.63 3.88 -8.65
C ILE A 229 21.77 4.30 -9.57
N LEU A 230 21.69 3.93 -10.85
CA LEU A 230 22.77 4.10 -11.81
C LEU A 230 22.45 5.20 -12.81
N GLY A 231 23.46 6.02 -13.12
CA GLY A 231 23.39 6.94 -14.25
C GLY A 231 22.57 8.22 -14.00
N VAL A 232 22.54 8.73 -12.77
CA VAL A 232 21.91 10.03 -12.47
C VAL A 232 22.82 11.16 -12.94
N ASP A 233 22.26 12.28 -13.39
CA ASP A 233 23.04 13.45 -13.78
C ASP A 233 23.86 14.01 -12.59
N ASN A 234 25.07 14.50 -12.86
CA ASN A 234 25.97 15.08 -11.86
C ASN A 234 25.44 16.37 -11.23
N ALA A 235 24.52 17.07 -11.90
CA ALA A 235 23.88 18.28 -11.41
C ALA A 235 22.77 18.00 -10.37
N VAL A 236 22.36 16.73 -10.20
CA VAL A 236 21.32 16.35 -9.24
C VAL A 236 21.94 16.17 -7.86
N ASP A 237 21.41 16.87 -6.87
CA ASP A 237 21.79 16.74 -5.47
C ASP A 237 20.94 15.69 -4.74
N LYS A 238 21.32 15.40 -3.48
CA LYS A 238 20.68 14.39 -2.65
C LYS A 238 19.19 14.68 -2.42
N ASP A 239 18.85 15.95 -2.19
CA ASP A 239 17.49 16.36 -1.83
C ASP A 239 16.56 16.36 -3.04
N ARG A 240 17.02 16.86 -4.19
CA ARG A 240 16.28 16.79 -5.45
C ARG A 240 16.03 15.35 -5.85
N LEU A 241 17.03 14.47 -5.74
CA LEU A 241 16.86 13.05 -6.04
C LEU A 241 15.79 12.41 -5.15
N THR A 242 15.88 12.62 -3.83
CA THR A 242 14.95 12.03 -2.87
C THR A 242 13.52 12.52 -3.11
N LYS A 243 13.32 13.83 -3.25
CA LYS A 243 12.00 14.41 -3.53
C LYS A 243 11.44 13.96 -4.89
N GLY A 244 12.28 13.91 -5.92
CA GLY A 244 11.87 13.50 -7.27
C GLY A 244 11.47 12.03 -7.36
N LEU A 245 12.14 11.14 -6.62
CA LEU A 245 11.77 9.73 -6.52
C LEU A 245 10.42 9.55 -5.82
N LEU A 246 10.19 10.27 -4.72
CA LEU A 246 8.94 10.22 -3.96
C LEU A 246 7.76 10.78 -4.77
N ALA A 247 7.97 11.86 -5.54
CA ALA A 247 6.92 12.50 -6.32
C ALA A 247 6.30 11.62 -7.42
N LYS A 248 7.06 10.64 -7.95
CA LYS A 248 6.63 9.79 -9.06
C LYS A 248 6.17 8.39 -8.65
N LYS A 249 6.38 7.99 -7.38
CA LYS A 249 6.11 6.62 -6.92
C LYS A 249 5.44 6.58 -5.55
N HIS A 250 4.14 6.29 -5.57
CA HIS A 250 3.29 6.25 -4.39
C HIS A 250 3.69 5.18 -3.36
N PHE A 251 4.30 4.07 -3.79
CA PHE A 251 4.72 2.98 -2.87
C PHE A 251 6.04 3.26 -2.12
N LEU A 252 6.75 4.34 -2.46
CA LEU A 252 7.97 4.75 -1.76
C LEU A 252 7.68 5.60 -0.51
N ALA A 253 6.40 5.84 -0.22
CA ALA A 253 5.94 6.52 0.99
C ALA A 253 4.92 5.64 1.74
N ASP A 254 4.85 5.79 3.05
CA ASP A 254 3.83 5.14 3.87
C ASP A 254 2.45 5.83 3.75
N SER A 255 1.43 5.29 4.43
CA SER A 255 0.08 5.88 4.46
C SER A 255 0.02 7.29 5.09
N LYS A 256 1.07 7.70 5.80
CA LYS A 256 1.22 9.04 6.39
C LYS A 256 2.12 9.94 5.54
N ASN A 257 2.47 9.51 4.33
CA ASN A 257 3.36 10.19 3.39
C ASN A 257 4.81 10.36 3.89
N ASN A 258 5.26 9.53 4.84
CA ASN A 258 6.66 9.48 5.24
C ASN A 258 7.47 8.66 4.23
N PRO A 259 8.69 9.08 3.89
CA PRO A 259 9.53 8.36 2.94
C PRO A 259 10.01 7.03 3.51
N LEU A 260 9.80 5.96 2.75
CA LEU A 260 10.32 4.61 3.01
C LEU A 260 11.71 4.39 2.39
N ILE A 261 12.27 5.43 1.78
CA ILE A 261 13.61 5.42 1.19
C ILE A 261 14.43 6.61 1.69
N GLU A 262 15.74 6.43 1.78
CA GLU A 262 16.68 7.49 2.15
C GLU A 262 17.91 7.42 1.25
N THR A 263 18.24 8.51 0.58
CA THR A 263 19.48 8.60 -0.20
C THR A 263 20.69 8.71 0.73
N VAL A 264 21.63 7.76 0.69
CA VAL A 264 22.71 7.65 1.68
C VAL A 264 24.00 8.30 1.19
N PHE A 265 24.49 7.90 0.02
CA PHE A 265 25.78 8.34 -0.51
C PHE A 265 25.77 8.40 -2.04
N SER A 266 26.72 9.16 -2.61
CA SER A 266 26.96 9.24 -4.05
C SER A 266 28.31 8.64 -4.42
N ILE A 267 28.36 8.01 -5.59
CA ILE A 267 29.57 7.49 -6.24
C ILE A 267 29.68 8.20 -7.58
N LYS A 268 30.62 9.15 -7.67
CA LYS A 268 30.86 9.89 -8.91
C LYS A 268 31.46 8.95 -9.97
N ALA A 269 30.82 8.89 -11.12
CA ALA A 269 31.35 8.29 -12.34
C ALA A 269 31.69 9.41 -13.35
N ARG A 270 32.28 9.03 -14.49
CA ARG A 270 32.83 9.99 -15.46
C ARG A 270 31.81 10.98 -16.02
N ARG A 271 30.57 10.55 -16.26
CA ARG A 271 29.49 11.35 -16.87
C ARG A 271 28.19 11.33 -16.07
N SER A 272 28.20 10.70 -14.91
CA SER A 272 27.01 10.47 -14.11
C SER A 272 27.39 10.20 -12.66
N THR A 273 26.43 10.27 -11.77
CA THR A 273 26.56 9.91 -10.37
C THR A 273 25.65 8.73 -10.08
N ASN A 274 26.23 7.69 -9.48
CA ASN A 274 25.46 6.58 -8.96
C ASN A 274 25.11 6.87 -7.49
N TRP A 275 23.90 6.55 -7.07
CA TRP A 275 23.41 6.88 -5.73
C TRP A 275 23.07 5.62 -4.96
N GLY A 276 23.66 5.46 -3.78
CA GLY A 276 23.26 4.45 -2.81
C GLY A 276 22.03 4.92 -2.05
N VAL A 277 20.96 4.13 -2.08
CA VAL A 277 19.68 4.44 -1.43
C VAL A 277 19.36 3.33 -0.45
N SER A 278 19.14 3.71 0.81
CA SER A 278 18.60 2.83 1.85
C SER A 278 17.10 2.68 1.65
N VAL A 279 16.62 1.46 1.80
CA VAL A 279 15.22 1.10 1.55
C VAL A 279 14.65 0.45 2.80
N ASP A 280 13.37 0.72 3.10
CA ASP A 280 12.68 -0.01 4.14
C ASP A 280 12.46 -1.49 3.74
N PRO A 281 12.74 -2.46 4.63
CA PRO A 281 12.57 -3.89 4.32
C PRO A 281 11.18 -4.25 3.78
N GLY A 282 10.11 -3.55 4.21
CA GLY A 282 8.74 -3.84 3.79
C GLY A 282 8.51 -3.66 2.28
N ILE A 283 9.22 -2.73 1.64
CA ILE A 283 9.07 -2.43 0.20
C ILE A 283 10.21 -2.94 -0.66
N TYR A 284 11.25 -3.53 -0.05
CA TYR A 284 12.47 -3.90 -0.77
C TYR A 284 12.21 -4.90 -1.90
N LYS A 285 11.44 -5.95 -1.66
CA LYS A 285 11.09 -6.94 -2.71
C LYS A 285 10.25 -6.29 -3.82
N MET A 286 9.24 -5.50 -3.43
CA MET A 286 8.35 -4.81 -4.35
C MET A 286 9.09 -3.85 -5.30
N ILE A 287 10.20 -3.25 -4.85
CA ILE A 287 11.03 -2.39 -5.71
C ILE A 287 11.55 -3.17 -6.92
N PHE A 288 12.01 -4.42 -6.74
CA PHE A 288 12.58 -5.23 -7.82
C PHE A 288 11.56 -5.79 -8.80
N ASP A 289 10.27 -5.79 -8.42
CA ASP A 289 9.17 -6.10 -9.35
C ASP A 289 8.91 -4.95 -10.34
N GLN A 290 9.50 -3.77 -10.09
CA GLN A 290 9.36 -2.60 -10.96
C GLN A 290 10.44 -2.58 -12.05
N PRO A 291 10.10 -2.18 -13.29
CA PRO A 291 11.06 -2.15 -14.39
C PRO A 291 12.14 -1.05 -14.23
N GLY A 292 11.98 -0.13 -13.29
CA GLY A 292 12.91 0.99 -13.06
C GLY A 292 12.33 1.99 -12.06
N LEU A 293 13.15 2.92 -11.57
CA LEU A 293 12.69 4.04 -10.75
C LEU A 293 12.49 5.27 -11.64
N TYR A 294 11.33 5.90 -11.58
CA TYR A 294 11.08 7.13 -12.33
C TYR A 294 11.58 8.31 -11.52
N PHE A 295 12.37 9.16 -12.17
CA PHE A 295 12.85 10.42 -11.65
C PHE A 295 12.65 11.47 -12.74
N GLU A 296 11.85 12.49 -12.44
CA GLU A 296 11.44 13.51 -13.41
C GLU A 296 10.79 12.86 -14.66
N PHE A 297 11.44 12.97 -15.82
CA PHE A 297 10.98 12.41 -17.09
C PHE A 297 11.74 11.15 -17.52
N SER A 298 12.64 10.66 -16.66
CA SER A 298 13.57 9.59 -16.96
C SER A 298 13.32 8.36 -16.10
N ARG A 299 13.50 7.17 -16.70
CA ARG A 299 13.53 5.90 -15.96
C ARG A 299 14.97 5.53 -15.62
N LEU A 300 15.30 5.58 -14.34
CA LEU A 300 16.59 5.21 -13.80
C LEU A 300 16.68 3.69 -13.59
N ARG A 301 17.83 3.13 -13.96
CA ARG A 301 18.18 1.75 -13.64
C ARG A 301 18.68 1.68 -12.21
N PHE A 302 18.41 0.58 -11.54
CA PHE A 302 18.94 0.31 -10.21
C PHE A 302 19.28 -1.17 -10.06
N ASP A 303 20.10 -1.48 -9.07
CA ASP A 303 20.48 -2.85 -8.71
C ASP A 303 20.67 -2.97 -7.19
N ASN A 304 20.88 -4.19 -6.71
CA ASN A 304 21.23 -4.46 -5.33
C ASN A 304 22.58 -3.82 -4.98
N PHE A 305 22.63 -3.16 -3.81
CA PHE A 305 23.88 -2.68 -3.25
C PHE A 305 24.24 -3.50 -2.01
N PHE A 306 25.17 -4.44 -2.19
CA PHE A 306 25.75 -5.20 -1.08
C PHE A 306 27.01 -4.49 -0.58
N GLY A 307 26.92 -3.88 0.61
CA GLY A 307 28.07 -3.25 1.29
C GLY A 307 29.08 -4.25 1.86
N VAL A 308 29.13 -5.48 1.35
CA VAL A 308 30.05 -6.54 1.75
C VAL A 308 30.83 -6.95 0.52
N LYS A 309 32.16 -6.97 0.62
CA LYS A 309 33.04 -7.41 -0.48
C LYS A 309 32.80 -8.89 -0.74
N GLN A 310 32.40 -9.24 -1.96
CA GLN A 310 32.32 -10.62 -2.43
C GLN A 310 33.43 -10.87 -3.46
N CYS A 311 34.20 -11.92 -3.25
CA CYS A 311 35.21 -12.35 -4.19
C CYS A 311 34.56 -12.90 -5.46
N ARG A 312 35.04 -12.50 -6.65
CA ARG A 312 34.49 -13.02 -7.91
C ARG A 312 34.99 -14.42 -8.26
N HIS A 313 36.09 -14.86 -7.63
CA HIS A 313 36.69 -16.16 -7.88
C HIS A 313 36.00 -17.25 -7.04
N CYS A 314 36.13 -17.18 -5.71
CA CYS A 314 35.56 -18.20 -4.80
C CYS A 314 34.11 -17.90 -4.35
N ARG A 315 33.56 -16.73 -4.69
CA ARG A 315 32.22 -16.25 -4.26
C ARG A 315 32.05 -16.07 -2.74
N CYS A 316 33.10 -16.26 -1.94
CA CYS A 316 33.09 -15.99 -0.51
C CYS A 316 33.11 -14.47 -0.22
N PHE A 317 32.61 -14.10 0.97
CA PHE A 317 32.60 -12.73 1.45
C PHE A 317 33.88 -12.38 2.23
N GLY A 318 34.20 -11.10 2.32
CA GLY A 318 35.26 -10.56 3.18
C GLY A 318 36.58 -10.21 2.47
N HIS A 319 36.77 -10.64 1.22
CA HIS A 319 37.95 -10.32 0.43
C HIS A 319 37.59 -10.01 -1.03
N THR A 320 38.53 -9.43 -1.78
CA THR A 320 38.41 -9.24 -3.24
C THR A 320 39.23 -10.29 -3.95
N THR A 321 39.01 -10.47 -5.26
CA THR A 321 39.75 -11.45 -6.08
C THR A 321 41.28 -11.28 -5.99
N LYS A 322 41.77 -10.05 -5.77
CA LYS A 322 43.20 -9.78 -5.57
C LYS A 322 43.80 -10.43 -4.31
N TRP A 323 42.97 -10.65 -3.29
CA TRP A 323 43.36 -11.21 -1.99
C TRP A 323 42.57 -12.49 -1.71
N CYS A 324 42.30 -13.28 -2.75
CA CYS A 324 41.68 -14.59 -2.59
C CYS A 324 42.68 -15.52 -1.91
N PRO A 325 42.34 -16.08 -0.74
CA PRO A 325 43.19 -17.05 -0.04
C PRO A 325 43.34 -18.34 -0.85
#